data_AF-A0A9E4MPY4-F1
#
_entry.id   AF-A0A9E4MPY4-F1
#
_cell.length_a   1.000
_cell.length_b   1.000
_cell.length_c   1.000
_cell.angle_alpha   90.00
_cell.angle_beta   90.00
_cell.angle_gamma   90.00
#
_symmetry.space_group_name_H-M   'P 1'
#
loop_
_entity.id
_entity.type
_entity.pdbx_description
1 polymer ?
#
loop_
_entity_poly.entity_id
_entity_poly.type
_entity_poly.pdbx_seq_one_letter_code
_entity_poly.pdbx_strand_id
1 'polypeptide(L)'
;MLKKSLGALLASTLAFALSAPAFAGDNDCTIAKDEKTEVGKACKEGGIKRAKTVMKTMTKTAKKKGMKVDCDTCHKDETKWTLTDDAKKKFEEMLKLAE
;
A
#
# COMPACT_ATOMS: atom_id res chain seq x y z
N MET A 1 18.16 -60.62 19.50
CA MET A 1 16.90 -59.88 19.22
C MET A 1 17.14 -58.45 19.71
N LEU A 2 17.36 -57.43 18.89
CA LEU A 2 16.35 -56.69 18.11
C LEU A 2 17.09 -55.82 17.07
N LYS A 3 16.57 -55.84 15.83
CA LYS A 3 17.07 -55.11 14.65
C LYS A 3 16.90 -53.60 14.87
N LYS A 4 17.98 -52.81 14.70
CA LYS A 4 17.92 -51.34 14.65
C LYS A 4 17.32 -50.91 13.31
N SER A 5 16.23 -50.17 13.42
CA SER A 5 15.35 -49.74 12.33
C SER A 5 16.06 -48.89 11.29
N LEU A 6 15.97 -49.36 10.04
CA LEU A 6 16.29 -48.61 8.84
C LEU A 6 15.19 -47.59 8.56
N GLY A 7 15.60 -46.33 8.38
CA GLY A 7 15.22 -45.49 7.24
C GLY A 7 13.75 -45.29 6.91
N ALA A 8 13.25 -44.10 7.21
CA ALA A 8 12.44 -43.31 6.27
C ALA A 8 12.40 -41.86 6.77
N LEU A 9 13.43 -41.09 6.44
CA LEU A 9 13.39 -39.63 6.49
C LEU A 9 12.47 -39.16 5.35
N LEU A 10 11.16 -39.12 5.62
CA LEU A 10 10.19 -38.39 4.81
C LEU A 10 10.38 -36.90 5.11
N ALA A 11 11.36 -36.28 4.43
CA ALA A 11 11.50 -34.84 4.39
C ALA A 11 10.32 -34.25 3.60
N SER A 12 9.19 -34.06 4.29
CA SER A 12 8.08 -33.26 3.76
C SER A 12 8.54 -31.81 3.72
N THR A 13 8.91 -31.36 2.52
CA THR A 13 9.10 -29.95 2.21
C THR A 13 7.78 -29.22 2.42
N LEU A 14 7.64 -28.57 3.59
CA LEU A 14 6.60 -27.57 3.81
C LEU A 14 6.85 -26.43 2.82
N ALA A 15 6.14 -26.46 1.69
CA ALA A 15 5.96 -25.30 0.84
C ALA A 15 5.18 -24.27 1.65
N PHE A 16 5.89 -23.35 2.29
CA PHE A 16 5.32 -22.18 2.93
C PHE A 16 4.77 -21.28 1.82
N ALA A 17 3.54 -21.55 1.38
CA ALA A 17 2.81 -20.66 0.51
C ALA A 17 2.65 -19.34 1.27
N LEU A 18 3.48 -18.35 0.91
CA LEU A 18 3.30 -16.94 1.26
C LEU A 18 1.95 -16.48 0.70
N SER A 19 0.90 -16.83 1.43
CA SER A 19 -0.45 -16.38 1.18
C SER A 19 -0.48 -14.94 1.64
N ALA A 20 -0.24 -14.01 0.71
CA ALA A 20 -0.49 -12.61 0.97
C ALA A 20 -1.95 -12.47 1.43
N PRO A 21 -2.23 -11.71 2.49
CA PRO A 21 -3.60 -11.53 2.95
C PRO A 21 -4.42 -10.92 1.81
N ALA A 22 -5.39 -11.69 1.31
CA ALA A 22 -6.40 -11.16 0.42
C ALA A 22 -7.27 -10.22 1.26
N PHE A 23 -7.04 -8.91 1.12
CA PHE A 23 -7.85 -7.87 1.75
C PHE A 23 -9.21 -7.78 1.06
N ALA A 24 -10.06 -8.79 1.28
CA ALA A 24 -11.45 -8.76 0.91
C ALA A 24 -12.23 -7.93 1.94
N GLY A 25 -12.84 -6.83 1.51
CA GLY A 25 -13.81 -6.10 2.30
C GLY A 25 -13.94 -4.66 1.84
N ASP A 26 -14.96 -4.34 1.05
CA ASP A 26 -15.54 -2.98 0.93
C ASP A 26 -14.58 -1.80 0.67
N ASN A 27 -13.49 -2.01 -0.08
CA ASN A 27 -12.43 -1.01 -0.27
C ASN A 27 -12.11 -0.70 -1.74
N ASP A 28 -13.00 -0.97 -2.69
CA ASP A 28 -12.75 -0.67 -4.10
C ASP A 28 -12.43 0.82 -4.27
N CYS A 29 -11.15 1.11 -4.47
CA CYS A 29 -10.70 2.47 -4.67
C CYS A 29 -10.99 2.84 -6.12
N THR A 30 -12.01 3.68 -6.31
CA THR A 30 -12.45 4.13 -7.64
C THR A 30 -11.82 5.44 -8.09
N ILE A 31 -11.03 6.06 -7.22
CA ILE A 31 -10.57 7.45 -7.36
C ILE A 31 -9.27 7.56 -8.15
N ALA A 32 -8.31 6.67 -7.93
CA ALA A 32 -6.96 6.75 -8.50
C ALA A 32 -6.61 5.49 -9.31
N LYS A 33 -7.52 5.05 -10.19
CA LYS A 33 -7.33 3.81 -10.97
C LYS A 33 -6.30 3.92 -12.09
N ASP A 34 -5.75 5.11 -12.36
CA ASP A 34 -4.90 5.33 -13.52
C ASP A 34 -3.48 4.76 -13.38
N GLU A 35 -3.12 4.10 -12.26
CA GLU A 35 -1.87 3.35 -11.99
C GLU A 35 -0.54 4.09 -12.26
N LYS A 36 -0.60 5.35 -12.66
CA LYS A 36 0.56 6.19 -12.98
C LYS A 36 1.39 6.55 -11.76
N THR A 37 0.81 6.41 -10.56
CA THR A 37 1.46 6.70 -9.29
C THR A 37 1.44 5.47 -8.39
N GLU A 38 2.39 5.38 -7.45
CA GLU A 38 2.39 4.31 -6.44
C GLU A 38 1.11 4.29 -5.61
N VAL A 39 0.48 5.46 -5.39
CA VAL A 39 -0.84 5.56 -4.74
C VAL A 39 -1.92 4.96 -5.63
N GLY A 40 -1.87 5.18 -6.95
CA GLY A 40 -2.82 4.61 -7.90
C GLY A 40 -2.69 3.10 -8.07
N LYS A 41 -1.45 2.58 -8.10
CA LYS A 41 -1.20 1.13 -8.04
C LYS A 41 -1.72 0.53 -6.73
N ALA A 42 -1.46 1.21 -5.61
CA ALA A 42 -1.99 0.83 -4.31
C ALA A 42 -3.50 0.80 -4.24
N CYS A 43 -4.15 1.79 -4.86
CA CYS A 43 -5.58 1.89 -5.03
C CYS A 43 -6.14 0.70 -5.81
N LYS A 44 -5.55 0.31 -6.95
CA LYS A 44 -6.02 -0.83 -7.74
C LYS A 44 -5.78 -2.18 -7.07
N GLU A 45 -4.61 -2.40 -6.47
CA GLU A 45 -4.20 -3.70 -5.94
C GLU A 45 -4.81 -4.01 -4.56
N GLY A 46 -4.95 -3.01 -3.69
CA GLY A 46 -5.34 -3.20 -2.29
C GLY A 46 -6.40 -2.23 -1.79
N GLY A 47 -7.04 -1.52 -2.71
CA GLY A 47 -8.13 -0.62 -2.40
C GLY A 47 -7.70 0.60 -1.58
N ILE A 48 -8.70 1.25 -0.99
CA ILE A 48 -8.50 2.57 -0.40
C ILE A 48 -7.61 2.54 0.83
N LYS A 49 -7.65 1.46 1.62
CA LYS A 49 -6.78 1.28 2.79
C LYS A 49 -5.31 1.22 2.39
N ARG A 50 -4.98 0.51 1.31
CA ARG A 50 -3.60 0.44 0.81
C ARG A 50 -3.16 1.78 0.23
N ALA A 51 -4.01 2.43 -0.56
CA ALA A 51 -3.75 3.77 -1.08
C ALA A 51 -3.46 4.80 0.04
N LYS A 52 -4.27 4.81 1.12
CA LYS A 52 -4.03 5.67 2.29
C LYS A 52 -2.70 5.39 2.96
N THR A 53 -2.30 4.11 3.04
CA THR A 53 -1.03 3.73 3.66
C THR A 53 0.15 4.28 2.85
N VAL A 54 0.12 4.13 1.53
CA VAL A 54 1.14 4.70 0.63
C VAL A 54 1.15 6.22 0.73
N MET A 55 0.00 6.88 0.67
CA MET A 55 -0.11 8.34 0.83
C MET A 55 0.48 8.81 2.17
N LYS A 56 0.23 8.10 3.27
CA LYS A 56 0.79 8.41 4.58
C LYS A 56 2.31 8.28 4.60
N THR A 57 2.88 7.34 3.84
CA THR A 57 4.33 7.23 3.68
C THR A 57 4.89 8.39 2.87
N MET A 58 4.28 8.74 1.73
CA MET A 58 4.70 9.88 0.92
C MET A 58 4.69 11.20 1.70
N THR A 59 3.60 11.47 2.42
CA THR A 59 3.47 12.68 3.25
C THR A 59 4.53 12.74 4.35
N LYS A 60 4.87 11.61 4.98
CA LYS A 60 5.98 11.52 5.94
C LYS A 60 7.34 11.80 5.28
N THR A 61 7.60 11.23 4.11
CA THR A 61 8.85 11.47 3.37
C THR A 61 8.98 12.94 2.99
N ALA A 62 7.92 13.56 2.47
CA ALA A 62 7.90 14.97 2.13
C ALA A 62 8.16 15.86 3.35
N LYS A 63 7.52 15.57 4.50
CA LYS A 63 7.79 16.27 5.77
C LYS A 63 9.25 16.16 6.20
N LYS A 64 9.85 14.97 6.09
CA LYS A 64 11.29 14.77 6.38
C LYS A 64 12.19 15.57 5.44
N LYS A 65 11.78 15.76 4.18
CA LYS A 65 12.47 16.60 3.19
C LYS A 65 12.13 18.10 3.32
N GLY A 66 11.47 18.52 4.41
CA GLY A 66 11.21 19.94 4.73
C GLY A 66 9.90 20.51 4.17
N MET A 67 9.09 19.71 3.49
CA MET A 67 7.81 20.16 2.95
C MET A 67 6.75 20.27 4.05
N LYS A 68 6.05 21.41 4.10
CA LYS A 68 4.90 21.59 4.99
C LYS A 68 3.67 20.94 4.35
N VAL A 69 3.25 19.81 4.91
CA VAL A 69 2.05 19.09 4.50
C VAL A 69 1.04 19.05 5.64
N ASP A 70 -0.14 19.63 5.41
CA ASP A 70 -1.29 19.51 6.30
C ASP A 70 -2.29 18.53 5.71
N CYS A 71 -2.64 17.49 6.45
CA CYS A 71 -3.44 16.37 5.95
C CYS A 71 -4.92 16.74 5.87
N ASP A 72 -5.40 17.57 6.78
CA ASP A 72 -6.83 17.82 7.00
C ASP A 72 -7.41 18.77 5.95
N THR A 73 -6.55 19.41 5.17
CA THR A 73 -6.92 20.40 4.14
C THR A 73 -6.78 19.86 2.71
N CYS A 74 -6.31 18.62 2.56
CA CYS A 74 -6.01 18.07 1.23
C CYS A 74 -7.26 17.62 0.46
N HIS A 75 -8.26 17.08 1.16
CA HIS A 75 -9.45 16.50 0.55
C HIS A 75 -10.66 17.42 0.70
N LYS A 76 -11.36 17.69 -0.41
CA LYS A 76 -12.66 18.39 -0.44
C LYS A 76 -13.80 17.52 0.08
N ASP A 77 -13.63 16.20 -0.01
CA ASP A 77 -14.64 15.19 0.30
C ASP A 77 -13.92 13.89 0.64
N GLU A 78 -14.11 13.35 1.85
CA GLU A 78 -13.48 12.10 2.30
C GLU A 78 -14.22 10.84 1.82
N THR A 79 -15.36 10.98 1.15
CA THR A 79 -16.06 9.88 0.48
C THR A 79 -15.59 9.75 -0.97
N LYS A 80 -15.45 10.88 -1.67
CA LYS A 80 -14.99 10.95 -3.06
C LYS A 80 -13.48 11.14 -3.21
N TRP A 81 -12.76 11.35 -2.09
CA TRP A 81 -11.31 11.58 -2.03
C TRP A 81 -10.80 12.68 -2.96
N THR A 82 -11.67 13.61 -3.34
CA THR A 82 -11.35 14.65 -4.32
C THR A 82 -10.36 15.64 -3.73
N LEU A 83 -9.23 15.83 -4.40
CA LEU A 83 -8.21 16.78 -3.95
C LEU A 83 -8.64 18.23 -4.22
N THR A 84 -8.26 19.14 -3.31
CA THR A 84 -8.23 20.57 -3.63
C THR A 84 -7.18 20.86 -4.69
N ASP A 85 -7.25 22.02 -5.35
CA ASP A 85 -6.28 22.35 -6.41
C ASP A 85 -4.88 22.61 -5.83
N ASP A 86 -4.82 23.13 -4.61
CA ASP A 86 -3.59 23.21 -3.83
C ASP A 86 -3.05 21.82 -3.46
N ALA A 87 -3.93 20.89 -3.07
CA ALA A 87 -3.53 19.52 -2.75
C ALA A 87 -3.02 18.74 -3.97
N LYS A 88 -3.53 19.00 -5.18
CA LYS A 88 -2.97 18.42 -6.42
C LYS A 88 -1.52 18.86 -6.64
N LYS A 89 -1.23 20.16 -6.49
CA LYS A 89 0.14 20.70 -6.60
C LYS A 89 1.07 20.08 -5.56
N LYS A 90 0.62 20.04 -4.30
CA LYS A 90 1.36 19.38 -3.22
C LYS A 90 1.58 17.90 -3.50
N PHE A 91 0.59 17.20 -4.04
CA PHE A 91 0.73 15.79 -4.40
C PHE A 91 1.81 15.57 -5.48
N GLU A 92 1.85 16.42 -6.51
CA GLU A 92 2.92 16.38 -7.53
C GLU A 92 4.31 16.65 -6.93
N GLU A 93 4.42 17.59 -5.99
CA GLU A 93 5.67 17.83 -5.26
C GLU A 93 6.06 16.61 -4.41
N MET A 94 5.11 16.00 -3.70
CA MET A 94 5.35 14.79 -2.93
C MET A 94 5.78 13.61 -3.80
N LEU A 95 5.28 13.49 -5.03
CA LEU A 95 5.73 12.45 -5.97
C LEU A 95 7.22 12.61 -6.30
N LYS A 96 7.65 13.82 -6.65
CA LYS A 96 9.08 14.13 -6.94
C LYS A 96 9.98 13.89 -5.71
N LEU A 97 9.42 14.00 -4.51
CA LEU A 97 10.12 13.78 -3.25
C LEU A 97 10.06 12.31 -2.78
N ALA A 98 9.21 11.48 -3.37
CA ALA A 98 9.09 10.06 -3.03
C ALA A 98 9.99 9.17 -3.91
N GLU A 99 10.54 9.72 -4.99
CA GLU A 99 11.65 9.18 -5.79
C GLU A 99 12.99 9.20 -5.01
#